data_AF-A0A9W8GRT7-F1
#
_entry.id   AF-A0A9W8GRT7-F1
#
_cell.length_a   1.000
_cell.length_b   1.000
_cell.length_c   1.000
_cell.angle_alpha   90.00
_cell.angle_beta   90.00
_cell.angle_gamma   90.00
#
_symmetry.space_group_name_H-M   'P 1'
#
loop_
_entity.id
_entity.type
_entity.pdbx_description
1 polymer ?
#
loop_
_entity_poly.entity_id
_entity_poly.type
_entity_poly.pdbx_seq_one_letter_code
_entity_poly.pdbx_strand_id
1 'polypeptide(L)'
;MFTMHMSSELKYRVSLTAKNYYSSSRGRVDWEGVSNELRMPIPKALEHFDESICGIRQRSLSEAQDWGIETLTALKSFTETYFQNCMSVDDWILVGKYMNICHSDCVAKMWALGKFRMTPILFEQIT
;
A
#
# COMPACT_ATOMS: atom_id res chain seq x y z
N MET A 1 -17.02 -16.36 -22.10
CA MET A 1 -16.50 -16.80 -20.78
C MET A 1 -14.96 -16.71 -20.82
N PHE A 2 -14.39 -15.50 -20.77
CA PHE A 2 -12.96 -15.23 -21.02
C PHE A 2 -12.26 -14.45 -19.88
N THR A 3 -12.96 -14.16 -18.78
CA THR A 3 -12.52 -13.21 -17.75
C THR A 3 -11.53 -13.77 -16.73
N MET A 4 -11.39 -15.10 -16.61
CA MET A 4 -10.53 -15.70 -15.57
C MET A 4 -9.04 -15.72 -15.88
N HIS A 5 -8.60 -15.85 -17.14
CA HIS A 5 -7.18 -15.92 -17.48
C HIS A 5 -6.47 -14.56 -17.51
N MET A 6 -7.18 -13.47 -17.86
CA MET A 6 -6.55 -12.15 -17.97
C MET A 6 -6.25 -11.52 -16.60
N SER A 7 -7.02 -11.87 -15.56
CA SER A 7 -6.81 -11.36 -14.20
C SER A 7 -5.52 -11.92 -13.59
N SER A 8 -5.23 -13.21 -13.79
CA SER A 8 -4.01 -13.85 -13.26
C SER A 8 -2.74 -13.35 -13.96
N GLU A 9 -2.79 -13.12 -15.27
CA GLU A 9 -1.64 -12.60 -16.02
C GLU A 9 -1.29 -11.18 -15.59
N LEU A 10 -2.30 -10.32 -15.40
CA LEU A 10 -2.07 -8.94 -14.96
C LEU A 10 -1.48 -8.90 -13.54
N LYS A 11 -2.01 -9.69 -12.61
CA LYS A 11 -1.45 -9.82 -11.26
C LYS A 11 0.02 -10.24 -11.30
N TYR A 12 0.33 -11.26 -12.11
CA TYR A 12 1.69 -11.76 -12.25
C TYR A 12 2.64 -10.68 -12.78
N ARG A 13 2.24 -9.96 -13.85
CA ARG A 13 3.03 -8.87 -14.43
C ARG A 13 3.28 -7.75 -13.43
N VAL A 14 2.24 -7.29 -12.74
CA VAL A 14 2.36 -6.24 -11.71
C VAL A 14 3.31 -6.67 -10.59
N SER A 15 3.14 -7.88 -10.05
CA SER A 15 3.98 -8.40 -8.97
C SER A 15 5.44 -8.57 -9.38
N LEU A 16 5.72 -9.04 -10.60
CA LEU A 16 7.10 -9.15 -11.09
C LEU A 16 7.74 -7.78 -11.31
N THR A 17 7.03 -6.83 -11.92
CA THR A 17 7.57 -5.47 -12.08
C THR A 17 7.80 -4.84 -10.70
N ALA A 18 6.87 -4.96 -9.76
CA ALA A 18 7.05 -4.48 -8.39
C ALA A 18 8.30 -5.06 -7.71
N LYS A 19 8.63 -6.34 -7.96
CA LYS A 19 9.87 -6.97 -7.49
C LYS A 19 11.13 -6.26 -8.00
N ASN A 20 11.14 -5.88 -9.28
CA ASN A 20 12.28 -5.21 -9.91
C ASN A 20 12.49 -3.78 -9.38
N TYR A 21 11.40 -3.13 -8.93
CA TYR A 21 11.43 -1.78 -8.35
C TYR A 21 11.42 -1.78 -6.81
N TYR A 22 11.61 -2.94 -6.17
CA TYR A 22 11.69 -3.01 -4.72
C TYR A 22 13.02 -2.45 -4.21
N SER A 23 12.96 -1.45 -3.33
CA SER A 23 14.12 -0.88 -2.66
C SER A 23 14.28 -1.53 -1.29
N SER A 24 15.37 -2.29 -1.09
CA SER A 24 15.70 -2.86 0.21
C SER A 24 16.07 -1.81 1.25
N SER A 25 16.71 -0.70 0.84
CA SER A 25 17.08 0.40 1.74
C SER A 25 15.86 1.16 2.27
N ARG A 26 14.84 1.38 1.44
CA ARG A 26 13.56 1.99 1.86
C ARG A 26 12.57 0.98 2.43
N GLY A 27 12.77 -0.30 2.13
CA GLY A 27 11.88 -1.41 2.49
C GLY A 27 10.49 -1.31 1.85
N ARG A 28 10.38 -0.69 0.66
CA ARG A 28 9.15 -0.53 -0.12
C ARG A 28 9.42 -0.48 -1.63
N VAL A 29 8.38 -0.67 -2.43
CA VAL A 29 8.43 -0.61 -3.90
C VAL A 29 8.38 0.84 -4.38
N ASP A 30 9.14 1.18 -5.43
CA ASP A 30 8.97 2.43 -6.17
C ASP A 30 7.78 2.33 -7.14
N TRP A 31 6.59 2.62 -6.62
CA TRP A 31 5.34 2.52 -7.37
C TRP A 31 5.21 3.53 -8.52
N GLU A 32 5.93 4.65 -8.48
CA GLU A 32 5.99 5.57 -9.62
C GLU A 32 6.70 4.91 -10.81
N GLY A 33 7.82 4.22 -10.54
CA GLY A 33 8.51 3.40 -11.54
C GLY A 33 7.62 2.31 -12.14
N VAL A 34 6.92 1.55 -11.28
CA VAL A 34 5.98 0.50 -11.72
C VAL A 34 4.84 1.09 -12.58
N SER A 35 4.24 2.19 -12.13
CA SER A 35 3.15 2.90 -12.82
C SER A 35 3.58 3.33 -14.22
N ASN A 36 4.78 3.92 -14.34
CA ASN A 36 5.34 4.36 -15.60
C ASN A 36 5.64 3.19 -16.55
N GLU A 37 6.24 2.11 -16.04
CA GLU A 37 6.58 0.93 -16.85
C GLU A 37 5.33 0.22 -17.40
N LEU A 38 4.30 0.07 -16.55
CA LEU A 38 3.06 -0.61 -16.92
C LEU A 38 2.03 0.31 -17.57
N ARG A 39 2.29 1.62 -17.63
CA ARG A 39 1.35 2.67 -18.07
C ARG A 39 0.01 2.54 -17.34
N MET A 40 0.06 2.39 -16.03
CA MET A 40 -1.08 2.09 -15.17
C MET A 40 -1.07 2.97 -13.92
N PRO A 41 -2.20 3.60 -13.54
CA PRO A 41 -2.26 4.38 -12.30
C PRO A 41 -1.88 3.54 -11.07
N ILE A 42 -1.18 4.16 -10.12
CA ILE A 42 -0.68 3.49 -8.90
C ILE A 42 -1.78 2.72 -8.15
N PRO A 43 -2.97 3.31 -7.85
CA PRO A 43 -4.01 2.58 -7.12
C PRO A 43 -4.41 1.27 -7.82
N LYS A 44 -4.54 1.32 -9.15
CA LYS A 44 -4.88 0.14 -9.95
C LYS A 44 -3.75 -0.90 -9.97
N ALA A 45 -2.49 -0.46 -9.99
CA ALA A 45 -1.36 -1.38 -9.85
C ALA A 45 -1.39 -2.07 -8.47
N LEU A 46 -1.67 -1.33 -7.39
CA LEU A 46 -1.76 -1.88 -6.03
C LEU A 46 -2.91 -2.89 -5.86
N GLU A 47 -4.06 -2.67 -6.51
CA GLU A 47 -5.17 -3.63 -6.53
C GLU A 47 -4.77 -4.98 -7.13
N HIS A 48 -3.91 -4.96 -8.16
CA HIS A 48 -3.41 -6.16 -8.84
C HIS A 48 -2.13 -6.72 -8.22
N PHE A 49 -1.51 -6.04 -7.28
CA PHE A 49 -0.31 -6.52 -6.61
C PHE A 49 -0.62 -7.69 -5.67
N ASP A 50 0.16 -8.76 -5.83
CA ASP A 50 0.11 -10.00 -5.07
C ASP A 50 1.51 -10.35 -4.52
N GLU A 51 1.64 -10.32 -3.19
CA GLU A 51 2.87 -10.61 -2.46
C GLU A 51 3.34 -12.06 -2.61
N SER A 52 2.40 -13.00 -2.78
CA SER A 52 2.73 -14.43 -2.90
C SER A 52 3.52 -14.75 -4.17
N ILE A 53 3.37 -13.93 -5.21
CA ILE A 53 4.06 -14.06 -6.50
C ILE A 53 5.47 -13.50 -6.45
N CYS A 54 5.66 -12.33 -5.82
CA CYS A 54 6.94 -11.62 -5.83
C CYS A 54 7.85 -11.96 -4.65
N GLY A 55 7.27 -12.39 -3.52
CA GLY A 55 7.95 -12.65 -2.25
C GLY A 55 8.21 -11.40 -1.40
N ILE A 56 7.75 -10.22 -1.82
CA ILE A 56 7.82 -9.00 -1.01
C ILE A 56 6.76 -9.12 0.08
N ARG A 57 7.19 -9.28 1.33
CA ARG A 57 6.29 -9.37 2.48
C ARG A 57 6.14 -8.01 3.15
N GLN A 58 4.91 -7.69 3.54
CA GLN A 58 4.65 -6.54 4.39
C GLN A 58 5.40 -6.65 5.72
N ARG A 59 5.85 -5.50 6.21
CA ARG A 59 6.51 -5.36 7.51
C ARG A 59 5.52 -4.81 8.53
N SER A 60 5.76 -5.06 9.81
CA SER A 60 5.06 -4.35 10.87
C SER A 60 5.97 -3.27 11.45
N LEU A 61 5.42 -2.09 11.74
CA LEU A 61 6.08 -0.99 12.43
C LEU A 61 5.18 -0.54 13.58
N SER A 62 5.12 -1.35 14.62
CA SER A 62 4.26 -1.13 15.78
C SER A 62 4.79 -0.04 16.71
N GLU A 63 6.10 0.19 16.76
CA GLU A 63 6.70 1.17 17.66
C GLU A 63 6.91 2.53 16.99
N ALA A 64 6.73 3.61 17.75
CA ALA A 64 6.82 4.97 17.21
C ALA A 64 8.21 5.31 16.63
N GLN A 65 9.26 4.71 17.18
CA GLN A 65 10.66 4.91 16.77
C GLN A 65 11.01 4.30 15.41
N ASP A 66 10.21 3.33 14.94
CA ASP A 66 10.42 2.69 13.64
C ASP A 66 9.98 3.59 12.46
N TRP A 67 9.21 4.65 12.76
CA TRP A 67 8.66 5.57 11.78
C TRP A 67 9.62 6.72 11.48
N GLY A 68 10.57 6.47 10.58
CA GLY A 68 11.44 7.51 10.04
C GLY A 68 10.68 8.62 9.28
N ILE A 69 11.29 9.80 9.16
CA ILE A 69 10.72 10.97 8.48
C ILE A 69 10.34 10.65 7.03
N GLU A 70 11.19 9.92 6.31
CA GLU A 70 10.92 9.52 4.91
C GLU A 70 9.66 8.66 4.81
N THR A 71 9.52 7.66 5.68
CA THR A 71 8.35 6.77 5.74
C THR A 71 7.06 7.55 6.05
N LEU A 72 7.12 8.48 7.02
CA LEU A 72 5.98 9.32 7.36
C LEU A 72 5.59 10.26 6.23
N THR A 73 6.58 10.81 5.53
CA THR A 73 6.36 11.68 4.39
C THR A 73 5.69 10.92 3.25
N ALA A 74 6.17 9.71 2.94
CA ALA A 74 5.57 8.85 1.92
C ALA A 74 4.12 8.47 2.26
N LEU A 75 3.85 8.06 3.51
CA LEU A 75 2.51 7.73 3.99
C LEU A 75 1.55 8.91 3.84
N LYS A 76 1.98 10.09 4.32
CA LYS A 76 1.18 11.31 4.24
C LYS A 76 0.92 11.73 2.79
N SER A 77 1.97 11.79 1.96
CA SER A 77 1.83 12.18 0.56
C SER A 77 0.90 11.25 -0.21
N PHE A 78 1.03 9.93 -0.03
CA PHE A 78 0.17 8.97 -0.70
C PHE A 78 -1.28 9.09 -0.25
N THR A 79 -1.51 9.16 1.07
CA THR A 79 -2.87 9.30 1.61
C THR A 79 -3.56 10.59 1.16
N GLU A 80 -2.87 11.73 1.21
CA GLU A 80 -3.41 13.02 0.76
C GLU A 80 -3.63 13.10 -0.76
N THR A 81 -2.81 12.39 -1.55
CA THR A 81 -2.93 12.39 -3.02
C THR A 81 -4.12 11.58 -3.50
N TYR A 82 -4.32 10.39 -2.94
CA TYR A 82 -5.26 9.41 -3.48
C TYR A 82 -6.56 9.26 -2.69
N PHE A 83 -6.60 9.70 -1.43
CA PHE A 83 -7.77 9.53 -0.59
C PHE A 83 -8.18 10.84 0.08
N GLN A 84 -9.41 11.27 -0.18
CA GLN A 84 -9.98 12.46 0.44
C GLN A 84 -10.79 12.08 1.67
N ASN A 85 -10.70 12.91 2.73
CA ASN A 85 -11.41 12.84 4.01
C ASN A 85 -12.38 11.64 4.18
N CYS A 86 -11.94 10.64 4.96
CA CYS A 86 -12.56 9.35 5.27
C CYS A 86 -12.17 8.22 4.31
N MET A 87 -11.35 7.30 4.82
CA MET A 87 -10.84 6.13 4.08
C MET A 87 -11.59 4.87 4.52
N SER A 88 -11.94 4.03 3.55
CA SER A 88 -12.44 2.68 3.78
C SER A 88 -11.30 1.73 4.18
N VAL A 89 -11.64 0.50 4.57
CA VAL A 89 -10.66 -0.54 4.86
C VAL A 89 -9.84 -0.88 3.62
N ASP A 90 -10.49 -1.01 2.46
CA ASP A 90 -9.82 -1.33 1.20
C ASP A 90 -8.78 -0.26 0.84
N ASP A 91 -9.09 1.01 1.09
CA ASP A 91 -8.13 2.10 0.90
C ASP A 91 -6.89 1.94 1.80
N TRP A 92 -7.09 1.55 3.07
CA TRP A 92 -5.97 1.26 3.98
C TRP A 92 -5.17 0.03 3.57
N ILE A 93 -5.81 -1.00 3.01
CA ILE A 93 -5.09 -2.14 2.42
C ILE A 93 -4.20 -1.67 1.27
N LEU A 94 -4.67 -0.76 0.41
CA LEU A 94 -3.85 -0.16 -0.64
C LEU A 94 -2.69 0.67 -0.07
N VAL A 95 -2.94 1.46 0.98
CA VAL A 95 -1.87 2.18 1.70
C VAL A 95 -0.82 1.20 2.24
N GLY A 96 -1.24 0.11 2.87
CA GLY A 96 -0.33 -0.90 3.40
C GLY A 96 0.53 -1.53 2.30
N LYS A 97 -0.07 -1.87 1.15
CA LYS A 97 0.66 -2.34 -0.04
C LYS A 97 1.64 -1.29 -0.57
N TYR A 98 1.22 -0.03 -0.65
CA TYR A 98 2.07 1.07 -1.11
C TYR A 98 3.30 1.24 -0.21
N MET A 99 3.07 1.24 1.10
CA MET A 99 4.09 1.42 2.11
C MET A 99 4.93 0.16 2.37
N ASN A 100 4.48 -1.00 1.89
CA ASN A 100 4.95 -2.32 2.29
C ASN A 100 4.97 -2.50 3.82
N ILE A 101 3.90 -2.03 4.47
CA ILE A 101 3.68 -2.07 5.93
C ILE A 101 2.26 -2.60 6.17
N CYS A 102 2.04 -3.33 7.27
CA CYS A 102 0.71 -3.75 7.70
C CYS A 102 -0.25 -2.56 7.75
N HIS A 103 -1.41 -2.67 7.11
CA HIS A 103 -2.36 -1.56 7.03
C HIS A 103 -2.84 -1.08 8.40
N SER A 104 -2.96 -1.98 9.39
CA SER A 104 -3.29 -1.66 10.78
C SER A 104 -2.31 -0.66 11.40
N ASP A 105 -1.01 -0.81 11.13
CA ASP A 105 0.03 0.08 11.64
C ASP A 105 -0.04 1.45 10.96
N CYS A 106 -0.35 1.49 9.66
CA CYS A 106 -0.60 2.74 8.94
C CYS A 106 -1.81 3.50 9.50
N VAL A 107 -2.90 2.79 9.77
CA VAL A 107 -4.12 3.33 10.40
C VAL A 107 -3.79 3.91 11.78
N ALA A 108 -3.16 3.11 12.65
CA ALA A 108 -2.78 3.54 14.00
C ALA A 108 -1.89 4.78 13.96
N LYS A 109 -0.90 4.82 13.06
CA LYS A 109 0.01 5.95 12.94
C LYS A 109 -0.68 7.22 12.47
N MET A 110 -1.51 7.14 11.43
CA MET A 110 -2.21 8.31 10.90
C MET A 110 -3.27 8.84 11.86
N TRP A 111 -3.82 7.97 12.71
CA TRP A 111 -4.76 8.36 13.76
C TRP A 111 -4.03 9.13 14.86
N ALA A 112 -2.88 8.64 15.31
CA ALA A 112 -2.02 9.34 16.27
C ALA A 112 -1.54 10.72 15.76
N LEU A 113 -1.40 10.90 14.44
CA LEU A 113 -1.08 12.19 13.82
C LEU A 113 -2.30 13.13 13.67
N GLY A 114 -3.50 12.69 14.04
CA GLY A 114 -4.74 13.46 13.90
C GLY A 114 -5.12 13.74 12.44
N LYS A 115 -4.68 12.89 11.50
CA LYS A 115 -4.80 13.15 10.05
C LYS A 115 -6.04 12.55 9.39
N PHE A 116 -6.81 11.70 10.07
CA PHE A 116 -8.09 11.22 9.56
C PHE A 116 -9.09 10.94 10.69
N ARG A 117 -10.38 10.84 10.34
CA ARG A 117 -11.44 10.41 11.25
C ARG A 117 -11.65 8.90 11.14
N MET A 118 -11.51 8.19 12.26
CA MET A 118 -11.81 6.76 12.37
C MET A 118 -13.31 6.52 12.15
N THR A 119 -13.66 5.54 11.32
CA THR A 119 -15.05 5.07 11.16
C THR A 119 -15.31 3.88 12.09
N PRO A 120 -16.56 3.60 12.51
CA PRO A 120 -16.87 2.44 13.33
C PRO A 120 -16.44 1.11 12.69
N ILE A 121 -16.66 0.96 11.37
CA ILE A 121 -16.27 -0.24 10.62
C ILE A 121 -14.76 -0.43 10.62
N LEU A 122 -14.00 0.65 10.43
CA LEU A 122 -12.54 0.59 10.47
C LEU A 122 -12.04 0.26 11.87
N PHE A 123 -12.69 0.77 12.92
CA PHE A 123 -12.35 0.48 14.30
C PHE A 123 -12.51 -1.00 14.63
N GLU A 124 -13.64 -1.63 14.26
CA GLU A 124 -13.91 -3.05 14.52
C GLU A 124 -12.91 -4.00 13.84
N GLN A 125 -12.25 -3.58 12.76
CA GLN A 125 -11.32 -4.43 12.01
C GLN A 125 -9.85 -4.26 12.40
N ILE A 126 -9.52 -3.22 13.18
CA ILE A 126 -8.16 -3.00 13.70
C ILE A 126 -8.00 -3.36 15.19
N THR A 127 -9.11 -3.57 15.92
CA THR A 127 -9.14 -4.06 17.31
C THR A 127 -9.31 -5.57 17.38
#